data_AF-A0A511DBF7-F1
#
_entry.id   AF-A0A511DBF7-F1
#
_cell.length_a   1.000
_cell.length_b   1.000
_cell.length_c   1.000
_cell.angle_alpha   90.00
_cell.angle_beta   90.00
_cell.angle_gamma   90.00
#
_symmetry.space_group_name_H-M   'P 1'
#
loop_
_entity.id
_entity.type
_entity.pdbx_description
1 polymer ?
#
loop_
_entity_poly.entity_id
_entity_poly.type
_entity_poly.pdbx_seq_one_letter_code
_entity_poly.pdbx_strand_id
1 'polypeptide(L)' 'MVLVFLVAFVGAAVIALLMWRAMNTERTPDRTGVPGPARSAPVRPPQRRATGPDDDPDFLRQLDETVKRREDPPRGDQQT' A
#
# COMPACT_ATOMS: atom_id res chain seq x y z
N MET A 1 29.60 -8.20 30.13
CA MET A 1 28.82 -6.99 30.42
C MET A 1 28.67 -6.09 29.21
N VAL A 2 29.74 -5.62 28.57
CA VAL A 2 29.68 -4.76 27.36
C VAL A 2 28.85 -5.38 26.21
N LEU A 3 29.00 -6.68 25.96
CA LEU A 3 28.22 -7.39 24.93
C LEU A 3 26.69 -7.29 25.17
N VAL A 4 26.25 -7.40 26.42
CA VAL A 4 24.83 -7.33 26.79
C VAL A 4 24.28 -5.93 26.52
N PHE A 5 25.04 -4.89 26.86
CA PHE A 5 24.68 -3.52 26.54
C PHE A 5 24.62 -3.27 25.03
N LEU A 6 25.54 -3.85 24.26
CA LEU A 6 25.59 -3.69 22.81
C LEU A 6 24.38 -4.36 22.13
N VAL A 7 24.03 -5.58 22.56
CA VAL A 7 22.83 -6.28 22.08
C VAL A 7 21.56 -5.53 22.46
N ALA A 8 21.45 -5.07 23.72
CA ALA A 8 20.30 -4.30 24.18
C ALA A 8 20.15 -2.97 23.40
N PHE A 9 21.27 -2.28 23.14
CA PHE A 9 21.29 -1.05 22.37
C PHE A 9 20.85 -1.25 20.92
N VAL A 10 21.39 -2.28 20.24
CA VAL A 10 20.98 -2.62 18.87
C VAL A 10 19.49 -3.01 18.83
N GLY A 11 19.02 -3.81 19.79
CA GLY A 11 17.60 -4.17 19.89
C GLY A 11 16.70 -2.94 20.05
N ALA A 12 17.05 -2.02 20.96
CA ALA A 12 16.31 -0.78 21.16
C ALA A 12 16.32 0.10 19.91
N ALA A 13 17.45 0.20 19.20
CA ALA A 13 17.57 0.96 17.96
C ALA A 13 16.69 0.40 16.84
N VAL A 14 16.61 -0.93 16.70
CA VAL A 14 15.72 -1.58 15.72
C VAL A 14 14.26 -1.28 16.05
N ILE A 15 13.84 -1.41 17.31
CA ILE A 15 12.47 -1.12 17.73
C ILE A 15 12.12 0.36 17.48
N ALA A 16 13.01 1.28 17.84
CA ALA A 16 12.81 2.71 17.58
C ALA A 16 12.68 3.00 16.08
N LEU A 17 13.51 2.37 15.24
CA LEU A 17 13.42 2.50 13.77
C LEU A 17 12.11 1.94 13.22
N LEU A 18 11.63 0.81 13.76
CA LEU A 18 10.35 0.22 13.39
C LEU A 18 9.17 1.13 13.77
N MET A 19 9.17 1.70 14.97
CA MET A 19 8.15 2.68 15.38
C MET A 19 8.20 3.92 14.48
N TRP A 20 9.40 4.45 14.19
CA TRP A 20 9.55 5.56 13.25
C TRP A 20 8.94 5.21 11.90
N ARG A 21 9.28 4.04 11.35
CA ARG A 21 8.73 3.57 10.08
C ARG A 21 7.21 3.43 10.13
N ALA A 22 6.67 2.85 11.20
CA ALA A 22 5.22 2.70 11.38
C ALA A 22 4.52 4.06 11.41
N MET A 23 4.96 5.01 12.26
CA MET A 23 4.39 6.36 12.34
C MET A 23 4.49 7.12 11.00
N ASN A 24 5.55 6.87 10.23
CA ASN A 24 5.76 7.49 8.91
C ASN A 24 5.00 6.77 7.78
N THR A 25 4.54 5.53 8.00
CA THR A 25 3.70 4.73 7.10
C THR A 25 2.21 4.92 7.39
N GLU A 26 1.82 5.18 8.65
CA GLU A 26 0.43 5.44 9.08
C GLU A 26 -0.19 6.70 8.46
N ARG A 27 0.60 7.56 7.79
CA ARG A 27 0.07 8.65 6.94
C ARG A 27 -0.51 8.17 5.61
N THR A 28 -0.48 6.88 5.32
CA THR A 28 -1.16 6.26 4.18
C THR A 28 -2.10 5.18 4.71
N PRO A 29 -3.35 5.53 5.08
CA PRO A 29 -4.36 4.54 5.39
C PRO A 29 -4.93 4.06 4.06
N ASP A 30 -4.12 3.35 3.27
CA ASP A 30 -4.69 2.58 2.19
C ASP A 30 -3.73 1.48 1.73
N ARG A 31 -4.31 0.31 1.49
CA ARG A 31 -3.71 -0.94 0.97
C ARG A 31 -3.07 -1.86 2.01
N THR A 32 -3.94 -2.69 2.55
CA THR A 32 -3.81 -4.15 2.41
C THR A 32 -3.02 -4.55 1.15
N GLY A 33 -1.84 -5.16 1.34
CA GLY A 33 -1.01 -5.72 0.27
C GLY A 33 0.38 -5.09 0.18
N VAL A 34 1.36 -5.72 0.83
CA VAL A 34 2.80 -5.38 0.90
C VAL A 34 3.37 -4.88 -0.45
N PRO A 35 4.14 -3.76 -0.48
CA PRO A 35 5.60 -3.85 -0.53
C PRO A 35 6.33 -2.83 0.36
N GLY A 36 7.52 -3.22 0.85
CA GLY A 36 8.41 -2.43 1.69
C GLY A 36 8.99 -1.15 1.05
N PRO A 37 10.04 -0.60 1.69
CA PRO A 37 10.08 0.76 2.18
C PRO A 37 10.00 1.81 1.06
N ALA A 38 8.95 2.64 1.10
CA ALA A 38 8.90 3.88 0.35
C ALA A 38 10.11 4.75 0.75
N ARG A 39 11.10 4.79 -0.14
CA ARG A 39 11.97 5.96 -0.30
C ARG A 39 11.17 6.93 -1.14
N SER A 40 11.04 8.17 -0.68
CA SER A 40 10.48 9.29 -1.44
C SER A 40 11.23 9.41 -2.76
N ALA A 41 10.70 8.78 -3.81
CA ALA A 41 11.18 8.97 -5.15
C ALA A 41 10.51 10.22 -5.71
N PRO A 42 11.24 11.09 -6.44
CA PRO A 42 10.63 12.18 -7.19
C PRO A 42 9.54 11.61 -8.11
N VAL A 43 8.51 12.40 -8.42
CA VAL A 43 7.46 12.06 -9.39
C VAL A 43 8.13 11.76 -10.73
N ARG A 44 8.52 10.51 -10.92
CA ARG A 44 9.04 9.98 -12.17
C ARG A 44 7.81 9.80 -13.06
N PRO A 45 7.84 10.26 -14.33
CA PRO A 45 6.79 9.92 -15.29
C PRO A 45 6.58 8.40 -15.22
N PRO A 46 5.34 7.90 -15.31
CA PRO A 46 5.02 6.50 -15.03
C PRO A 46 5.94 5.65 -15.88
N GLN A 47 7.02 5.15 -15.25
CA GLN A 47 7.84 4.16 -15.89
C GLN A 47 6.86 3.05 -16.16
N ARG A 48 6.74 2.65 -17.43
CA ARG A 48 6.14 1.37 -17.79
C ARG A 48 6.87 0.33 -16.96
N ARG A 49 6.37 0.07 -15.76
CA ARG A 49 6.72 -1.10 -14.98
C ARG A 49 6.43 -2.24 -15.94
N ALA A 50 7.33 -3.21 -16.01
CA ALA A 50 6.99 -4.49 -16.60
C ALA A 50 5.93 -5.11 -15.67
N THR A 51 4.72 -4.58 -15.74
CA THR A 51 3.52 -5.18 -15.17
C THR A 51 3.28 -6.42 -15.99
N GLY A 52 3.07 -7.55 -15.32
CA GLY A 52 2.56 -8.73 -16.02
C GLY A 52 1.26 -8.38 -16.74
N PRO A 53 0.82 -9.20 -17.70
CA PRO A 53 -0.47 -9.02 -18.37
C PRO A 53 -1.64 -8.75 -17.39
N ASP A 54 -1.56 -9.31 -16.17
CA ASP A 54 -2.58 -9.18 -15.13
C ASP A 54 -2.47 -7.92 -14.26
N ASP A 55 -1.32 -7.24 -14.28
CA ASP A 55 -1.03 -6.04 -13.45
C ASP A 55 -1.13 -4.74 -14.27
N ASP A 56 -1.60 -4.81 -15.51
CA ASP A 56 -1.76 -3.63 -16.33
C ASP A 56 -2.89 -2.72 -15.78
N PRO A 57 -2.79 -1.39 -15.96
CA PRO A 57 -3.77 -0.48 -15.39
C PRO A 57 -5.16 -0.63 -16.01
N ASP A 58 -5.26 -1.25 -17.19
CA ASP A 58 -6.50 -1.38 -17.94
C ASP A 58 -7.32 -2.60 -17.47
N PHE A 59 -6.69 -3.72 -17.12
CA PHE A 59 -7.32 -4.90 -16.52
C PHE A 59 -7.89 -4.57 -15.14
N LEU A 60 -7.11 -3.88 -14.30
CA LEU A 60 -7.59 -3.41 -13.00
C LEU A 60 -8.80 -2.48 -13.12
N ARG A 61 -8.80 -1.59 -14.13
CA ARG A 61 -9.96 -0.72 -14.43
C ARG A 61 -11.18 -1.55 -14.84
N GLN A 62 -11.01 -2.59 -15.66
CA GLN A 62 -12.11 -3.47 -16.08
C GLN A 62 -12.72 -4.25 -14.90
N LEU A 63 -11.89 -4.70 -13.95
CA LEU A 63 -12.37 -5.33 -12.73
C LEU A 63 -13.17 -4.36 -11.85
N ASP A 64 -12.65 -3.14 -11.65
CA ASP A 64 -13.32 -2.11 -10.86
C ASP A 64 -14.71 -1.75 -11.44
N GLU A 65 -14.80 -1.56 -12.76
CA GLU A 65 -16.08 -1.32 -13.44
C GLU A 65 -17.04 -2.51 -13.33
N THR A 66 -16.51 -3.73 -13.35
CA THR A 66 -17.31 -4.96 -13.19
C THR A 66 -17.86 -5.10 -11.78
N VAL A 67 -17.05 -4.81 -10.75
CA VAL A 67 -17.45 -4.82 -9.35
C VAL A 67 -18.51 -3.74 -9.11
N LYS A 68 -18.24 -2.50 -9.54
CA LYS A 68 -19.16 -1.38 -9.43
C LYS A 68 -20.51 -1.66 -10.08
N ARG A 69 -20.54 -2.23 -11.29
CA ARG A 69 -21.79 -2.61 -11.97
C ARG A 69 -22.57 -3.71 -11.24
N ARG A 70 -21.89 -4.59 -10.49
CA ARG A 70 -22.56 -5.61 -9.66
C ARG A 70 -23.07 -5.03 -8.33
N GLU A 71 -22.35 -4.07 -7.78
CA GLU A 71 -22.69 -3.39 -6.52
C GLU A 71 -23.78 -2.33 -6.68
N ASP A 72 -23.97 -1.78 -7.88
CA ASP A 72 -25.14 -0.97 -8.21
C ASP A 72 -26.33 -1.91 -8.54
N PRO A 73 -27.22 -2.22 -7.58
CA PRO A 73 -28.50 -2.83 -7.94
C PRO A 73 -29.24 -1.88 -8.87
N PRO A 74 -30.06 -2.38 -9.81
CA PRO A 74 -30.97 -1.51 -10.53
C PRO A 74 -31.82 -0.77 -9.49
N ARG A 75 -31.58 0.53 -9.32
CA ARG A 75 -32.59 1.42 -8.76
C ARG A 75 -33.71 1.47 -9.79
N GLY A 76 -34.54 0.43 -9.77
CA GLY A 76 -35.85 0.46 -10.37
C GLY A 76 -36.57 1.65 -9.76
N ASP A 77 -36.87 2.62 -10.61
CA ASP A 77 -38.24 3.04 -10.79
C ASP A 77 -39.03 3.15 -9.47
N GLN A 78 -38.69 4.14 -8.65
CA GLN A 78 -39.65 4.72 -7.71
C GLN A 78 -39.96 6.14 -8.16
N GLN A 79 -40.61 6.19 -9.31
CA GLN A 79 -41.42 7.29 -9.78
C GLN A 79 -42.86 6.99 -9.34
N THR A 80 -43.25 7.44 -8.14
CA THR A 80 -44.66 7.67 -7.72
C THR A 80 -44.67 8.72 -6.63
#